data_AF-A0A948TXA0-F1
#
_entry.id   AF-A0A948TXA0-F1
#
_cell.length_a   1.000
_cell.length_b   1.000
_cell.length_c   1.000
_cell.angle_alpha   90.00
_cell.angle_beta   90.00
_cell.angle_gamma   90.00
#
_symmetry.space_group_name_H-M   'P 1'
#
loop_
_entity.id
_entity.type
_entity.pdbx_description
1 polymer ?
#
loop_
_entity_poly.entity_id
_entity_poly.type
_entity_poly.pdbx_seq_one_letter_code
_entity_poly.pdbx_strand_id
1 'polypeptide(L)'
;MRELLKKAQQNKYALGAFNFSTAEILKAIVAAAKELKSPLIVATSEGEGNFFGWREAAALVDAWRHASGLPIILNLDHGKSLATIKKVVAAGYNAVHFDGSSLPYEQNLAQTGEVVKYIRAVEKTFDREIIVEGELGYLRGTSAVHKEKLEIEESDLTSPEQALDFVERTGVDSLAVVIGNAHGVFAAGEEKLHLDRLAEIKQAVGDKVFLVLHGGSGILVEDVKKAI
;
A
#
# COMPACT_ATOMS: atom_id res chain seq x y z
N MET A 1 -13.30 -1.50 6.43
CA MET A 1 -12.23 -1.06 5.52
C MET A 1 -12.15 -1.91 4.25
N ARG A 2 -12.24 -3.25 4.34
CA ARG A 2 -12.24 -4.13 3.15
C ARG A 2 -13.36 -3.81 2.16
N GLU A 3 -14.54 -3.45 2.68
CA GLU A 3 -15.68 -3.07 1.85
C GLU A 3 -15.41 -1.81 1.00
N LEU A 4 -14.53 -0.92 1.45
CA LEU A 4 -14.15 0.27 0.69
C LEU A 4 -13.31 -0.11 -0.54
N LEU A 5 -12.36 -1.03 -0.37
CA LEU A 5 -11.55 -1.59 -1.46
C LEU A 5 -12.40 -2.42 -2.42
N LYS A 6 -13.34 -3.20 -1.89
CA LYS A 6 -14.30 -3.96 -2.70
C LYS A 6 -15.14 -3.06 -3.59
N LYS A 7 -15.66 -1.95 -3.04
CA LYS A 7 -16.39 -0.95 -3.83
C LYS A 7 -15.51 -0.31 -4.90
N ALA A 8 -14.25 -0.02 -4.59
CA ALA A 8 -13.28 0.50 -5.54
C ALA A 8 -13.10 -0.44 -6.74
N GLN A 9 -12.81 -1.71 -6.47
CA GLN A 9 -12.65 -2.75 -7.51
C GLN A 9 -13.93 -2.97 -8.34
N GLN A 10 -15.10 -3.03 -7.70
CA GLN A 10 -16.38 -3.25 -8.40
C GLN A 10 -16.77 -2.07 -9.30
N ASN A 11 -16.42 -0.85 -8.90
CA ASN A 11 -16.77 0.36 -9.62
C ASN A 11 -15.60 0.92 -10.45
N LYS A 12 -14.50 0.14 -10.59
CA LYS A 12 -13.34 0.48 -11.43
C LYS A 12 -12.72 1.83 -11.10
N TYR A 13 -12.47 2.06 -9.81
CA TYR A 13 -11.68 3.19 -9.33
C TYR A 13 -10.65 2.70 -8.31
N ALA A 14 -9.60 3.48 -8.08
CA ALA A 14 -8.60 3.23 -7.03
C ALA A 14 -8.74 4.23 -5.87
N LEU A 15 -8.31 3.81 -4.69
CA LEU A 15 -8.09 4.73 -3.57
C LEU A 15 -6.66 5.26 -3.63
N GLY A 16 -6.50 6.59 -3.66
CA GLY A 16 -5.19 7.20 -3.51
C GLY A 16 -4.64 6.99 -2.10
N ALA A 17 -3.38 6.54 -2.01
CA ALA A 17 -2.60 6.46 -0.79
C ALA A 17 -1.56 7.57 -0.75
N PHE A 18 -1.67 8.45 0.26
CA PHE A 18 -0.81 9.64 0.37
C PHE A 18 -0.06 9.64 1.70
N ASN A 19 1.27 9.68 1.63
CA ASN A 19 2.11 9.81 2.82
C ASN A 19 1.99 11.20 3.44
N PHE A 20 2.13 11.28 4.76
CA PHE A 20 2.25 12.55 5.48
C PHE A 20 3.32 12.45 6.56
N SER A 21 4.06 13.55 6.72
CA SER A 21 5.10 13.70 7.75
C SER A 21 4.83 14.85 8.72
N THR A 22 3.76 15.63 8.47
CA THR A 22 3.33 16.78 9.28
C THR A 22 1.80 16.91 9.30
N ALA A 23 1.27 17.70 10.23
CA ALA A 23 -0.16 17.93 10.36
C ALA A 23 -0.72 18.76 9.19
N GLU A 24 0.10 19.67 8.65
CA GLU A 24 -0.22 20.53 7.51
C GLU A 24 -0.40 19.71 6.24
N ILE A 25 0.49 18.73 5.98
CA ILE A 25 0.37 17.82 4.83
C ILE A 25 -0.91 17.00 4.94
N LEU A 26 -1.17 16.40 6.10
CA LEU A 26 -2.40 15.64 6.32
C LEU A 26 -3.65 16.50 6.12
N LYS A 27 -3.66 17.73 6.64
CA LYS A 27 -4.75 18.69 6.45
C LYS A 27 -4.98 18.98 4.97
N ALA A 28 -3.93 19.20 4.19
CA ALA A 28 -4.04 19.48 2.76
C ALA A 28 -4.64 18.29 1.99
N ILE A 29 -4.16 17.07 2.27
CA ILE A 29 -4.67 15.83 1.68
C ILE A 29 -6.16 15.66 1.98
N VAL A 30 -6.56 15.77 3.26
CA VAL A 30 -7.96 15.58 3.68
C VAL A 30 -8.87 16.69 3.14
N ALA A 31 -8.38 17.93 3.05
CA ALA A 31 -9.15 19.03 2.46
C ALA A 31 -9.46 18.77 0.98
N ALA A 32 -8.47 18.36 0.19
CA ALA A 32 -8.66 18.01 -1.22
C ALA A 32 -9.63 16.82 -1.38
N ALA A 33 -9.47 15.77 -0.58
CA ALA A 33 -10.38 14.64 -0.60
C ALA A 33 -11.83 15.03 -0.22
N LYS A 34 -12.01 15.99 0.69
CA LYS A 34 -13.32 16.51 1.09
C LYS A 34 -14.00 17.28 -0.03
N GLU A 35 -13.25 18.12 -0.75
CA GLU A 35 -13.75 18.84 -1.92
C GLU A 35 -14.21 17.87 -3.01
N LEU A 36 -13.42 16.82 -3.25
CA LEU A 36 -13.72 15.77 -4.24
C LEU A 36 -14.72 14.71 -3.75
N LYS A 37 -15.12 14.76 -2.47
CA LYS A 37 -15.95 13.74 -1.80
C LYS A 37 -15.38 12.32 -1.96
N SER A 38 -14.05 12.19 -1.97
CA SER A 38 -13.35 10.94 -2.21
C SER A 38 -12.98 10.24 -0.90
N PRO A 39 -13.20 8.93 -0.76
CA PRO A 39 -12.45 8.14 0.21
C PRO A 39 -10.96 8.17 -0.09
N LEU A 40 -10.13 7.94 0.91
CA LEU A 40 -8.67 7.95 0.76
C LEU A 40 -7.95 7.06 1.76
N ILE A 41 -6.70 6.75 1.43
CA ILE A 41 -5.71 6.18 2.34
C ILE A 41 -4.69 7.30 2.65
N VAL A 42 -4.39 7.48 3.93
CA VAL A 42 -3.25 8.28 4.37
C VAL A 42 -2.25 7.35 5.05
N ALA A 43 -0.97 7.61 4.87
CA ALA A 43 0.06 6.68 5.28
C ALA A 43 1.23 7.37 5.98
N THR A 44 1.92 6.60 6.82
CA THR A 44 3.24 6.96 7.34
C THR A 44 4.18 5.79 7.14
N SER A 45 5.38 6.05 6.63
CA SER A 45 6.51 5.14 6.69
C SER A 45 7.03 4.96 8.12
N GLU A 46 7.93 4.00 8.34
CA GLU A 46 8.65 3.84 9.61
C GLU A 46 9.34 5.15 10.06
N GLY A 47 9.96 5.87 9.13
CA GLY A 47 10.62 7.15 9.42
C GLY A 47 9.63 8.24 9.82
N GLU A 48 8.55 8.39 9.08
CA GLU A 48 7.53 9.41 9.32
C GLU A 48 6.83 9.21 10.66
N GLY A 49 6.38 8.00 10.97
CA GLY A 49 5.68 7.76 12.23
C GLY A 49 6.60 7.71 13.45
N ASN A 50 7.90 7.42 13.30
CA ASN A 50 8.87 7.63 14.37
C ASN A 50 9.14 9.13 14.63
N PHE A 51 9.15 9.95 13.58
CA PHE A 51 9.30 11.40 13.68
C PHE A 51 8.04 12.06 14.26
N PHE A 52 6.87 11.73 13.73
CA PHE A 52 5.60 12.34 14.09
C PHE A 52 5.03 11.80 15.41
N GLY A 53 5.28 10.53 15.70
CA GLY A 53 4.65 9.77 16.77
C GLY A 53 3.48 8.92 16.26
N TRP A 54 3.54 7.60 16.52
CA TRP A 54 2.54 6.64 16.04
C TRP A 54 1.13 6.91 16.56
N ARG A 55 1.00 7.23 17.85
CA ARG A 55 -0.30 7.50 18.49
C ARG A 55 -0.83 8.87 18.10
N GLU A 56 0.06 9.83 17.97
CA GLU A 56 -0.21 11.20 17.56
C GLU A 56 -0.74 11.22 16.12
N ALA A 57 -0.11 10.47 15.22
CA ALA A 57 -0.59 10.27 13.84
C ALA A 57 -2.00 9.66 13.83
N ALA A 58 -2.21 8.59 14.60
CA ALA A 58 -3.52 7.94 14.69
C ALA A 58 -4.62 8.87 15.23
N ALA A 59 -4.35 9.59 16.32
CA ALA A 59 -5.28 10.53 16.93
C ALA A 59 -5.62 11.69 15.97
N LEU A 60 -4.62 12.21 15.26
CA LEU A 60 -4.83 13.30 14.31
C LEU A 60 -5.66 12.86 13.10
N VAL A 61 -5.38 11.67 12.55
CA VAL A 61 -6.17 11.12 11.44
C VAL A 61 -7.61 10.84 11.86
N ASP A 62 -7.81 10.37 13.09
CA ASP A 62 -9.16 10.15 13.62
C ASP A 62 -9.95 11.46 13.77
N ALA A 63 -9.32 12.52 14.30
CA ALA A 63 -9.91 13.84 14.35
C ALA A 63 -10.32 14.36 12.96
N TRP A 64 -9.47 14.17 11.95
CA TRP A 64 -9.77 14.55 10.57
C TRP A 64 -10.86 13.68 9.92
N ARG A 65 -10.91 12.39 10.24
CA ARG A 65 -11.98 11.49 9.82
C ARG A 65 -13.33 12.00 10.32
N HIS A 66 -13.43 12.36 11.60
CA HIS A 66 -14.65 12.92 12.19
C HIS A 66 -15.02 14.30 11.60
N ALA A 67 -14.06 15.21 11.46
CA ALA A 67 -14.32 16.57 10.96
C ALA A 67 -14.65 16.62 9.46
N SER A 68 -14.12 15.68 8.67
CA SER A 68 -14.39 15.59 7.23
C SER A 68 -15.66 14.80 6.92
N GLY A 69 -15.99 13.79 7.74
CA GLY A 69 -17.03 12.81 7.46
C GLY A 69 -16.65 11.81 6.36
N LEU A 70 -15.39 11.79 5.92
CA LEU A 70 -14.92 10.90 4.87
C LEU A 70 -14.48 9.53 5.43
N PRO A 71 -14.56 8.46 4.63
CA PRO A 71 -13.85 7.22 4.91
C PRO A 71 -12.34 7.44 4.72
N ILE A 72 -11.58 7.39 5.83
CA ILE A 72 -10.11 7.55 5.82
C ILE A 72 -9.45 6.32 6.44
N ILE A 73 -8.63 5.61 5.66
CA ILE A 73 -7.76 4.53 6.12
C ILE A 73 -6.42 5.12 6.55
N LEU A 74 -5.88 4.66 7.69
CA LEU A 74 -4.52 4.98 8.14
C LEU A 74 -3.64 3.75 7.97
N ASN A 75 -2.65 3.85 7.09
CA ASN A 75 -1.73 2.78 6.72
C ASN A 75 -0.31 2.97 7.29
N LEU A 76 0.31 1.88 7.76
CA LEU A 76 1.77 1.83 7.91
C LEU A 76 2.35 1.45 6.56
N ASP A 77 3.21 2.29 6.02
CA ASP A 77 3.83 2.09 4.71
C ASP A 77 5.23 1.47 4.84
N HIS A 78 5.51 0.41 4.07
CA HIS A 78 6.76 -0.34 4.07
C HIS A 78 7.28 -0.76 5.46
N GLY A 79 6.40 -1.31 6.30
CA GLY A 79 6.77 -1.83 7.61
C GLY A 79 7.72 -3.02 7.50
N LYS A 80 8.82 -3.01 8.25
CA LYS A 80 9.92 -4.00 8.09
C LYS A 80 9.92 -5.13 9.11
N SER A 81 9.06 -5.04 10.13
CA SER A 81 9.02 -6.06 11.18
C SER A 81 7.65 -6.22 11.82
N LEU A 82 7.36 -7.44 12.28
CA LEU A 82 6.20 -7.73 13.12
C LEU A 82 6.19 -6.87 14.40
N ALA A 83 7.36 -6.48 14.92
CA ALA A 83 7.47 -5.62 16.10
C ALA A 83 6.95 -4.20 15.81
N THR A 84 7.30 -3.61 14.66
CA THR A 84 6.75 -2.32 14.23
C THR A 84 5.24 -2.43 14.02
N ILE A 85 4.79 -3.47 13.32
CA ILE A 85 3.37 -3.70 13.02
C ILE A 85 2.53 -3.78 14.31
N LYS A 86 3.01 -4.53 15.31
CA LYS A 86 2.38 -4.59 16.65
C LYS A 86 2.21 -3.21 17.28
N LYS A 87 3.24 -2.36 17.17
CA LYS A 87 3.21 -1.00 17.74
C LYS A 87 2.18 -0.11 17.05
N VAL A 88 2.15 -0.09 15.71
CA VAL A 88 1.22 0.79 14.96
C VAL A 88 -0.22 0.34 15.08
N VAL A 89 -0.47 -0.98 15.11
CA VAL A 89 -1.79 -1.54 15.35
C VAL A 89 -2.28 -1.12 16.74
N ALA A 90 -1.45 -1.28 17.77
CA ALA A 90 -1.77 -0.80 19.11
C ALA A 90 -1.96 0.72 19.19
N ALA A 91 -1.34 1.48 18.29
CA ALA A 91 -1.48 2.94 18.23
C ALA A 91 -2.79 3.41 17.58
N GLY A 92 -3.40 2.63 16.69
CA GLY A 92 -4.64 3.05 16.04
C GLY A 92 -4.79 2.69 14.56
N TYR A 93 -3.75 2.15 13.93
CA TYR A 93 -3.70 1.93 12.48
C TYR A 93 -4.70 0.86 12.05
N ASN A 94 -5.30 1.05 10.87
CA ASN A 94 -6.32 0.15 10.32
C ASN A 94 -5.95 -0.42 8.93
N ALA A 95 -4.73 -0.14 8.48
CA ALA A 95 -4.03 -0.89 7.45
C ALA A 95 -2.55 -0.98 7.82
N VAL A 96 -1.90 -2.07 7.44
CA VAL A 96 -0.46 -2.25 7.56
C VAL A 96 0.08 -2.90 6.29
N HIS A 97 1.17 -2.33 5.78
CA HIS A 97 1.98 -2.95 4.75
C HIS A 97 3.22 -3.56 5.38
N PHE A 98 3.35 -4.88 5.27
CA PHE A 98 4.60 -5.58 5.56
C PHE A 98 5.40 -5.74 4.28
N ASP A 99 6.51 -5.04 4.21
CA ASP A 99 7.43 -5.10 3.08
C ASP A 99 8.56 -6.09 3.39
N GLY A 100 8.34 -7.33 2.95
CA GLY A 100 9.33 -8.41 2.91
C GLY A 100 9.96 -8.60 1.53
N SER A 101 9.80 -7.66 0.59
CA SER A 101 10.14 -7.87 -0.82
C SER A 101 11.65 -8.07 -1.06
N SER A 102 12.49 -7.55 -0.17
CA SER A 102 13.94 -7.77 -0.16
C SER A 102 14.38 -9.13 0.42
N LEU A 103 13.46 -9.92 1.00
CA LEU A 103 13.76 -11.21 1.60
C LEU A 103 13.70 -12.33 0.55
N PRO A 104 14.41 -13.45 0.76
CA PRO A 104 14.13 -14.67 0.00
C PRO A 104 12.65 -15.03 0.08
N TYR A 105 12.08 -15.49 -1.04
CA TYR A 105 10.62 -15.68 -1.19
C TYR A 105 9.97 -16.47 -0.04
N GLU A 106 10.53 -17.61 0.35
CA GLU A 106 9.99 -18.42 1.46
C GLU A 106 10.08 -17.72 2.82
N GLN A 107 11.05 -16.82 3.02
CA GLN A 107 11.11 -15.99 4.23
C GLN A 107 10.07 -14.87 4.20
N ASN A 108 9.86 -14.24 3.04
CA ASN A 108 8.79 -13.26 2.85
C ASN A 108 7.41 -13.89 3.15
N LEU A 109 7.15 -15.05 2.56
CA LEU A 109 5.93 -15.84 2.82
C LEU A 109 5.72 -16.12 4.31
N ALA A 110 6.76 -16.65 4.98
CA ALA A 110 6.67 -16.98 6.40
C ALA A 110 6.37 -15.75 7.26
N GLN A 111 7.11 -14.66 7.06
CA GLN A 111 6.96 -13.44 7.87
C GLN A 111 5.63 -12.72 7.56
N THR A 112 5.23 -12.65 6.30
CA THR A 112 3.92 -12.09 5.91
C THR A 112 2.78 -12.93 6.51
N GLY A 113 2.88 -14.26 6.47
CA GLY A 113 1.90 -15.14 7.11
C GLY A 113 1.82 -14.96 8.62
N GLU A 114 2.95 -14.72 9.30
CA GLU A 114 2.96 -14.38 10.73
C GLU A 114 2.28 -13.03 11.02
N VAL A 115 2.49 -12.04 10.16
CA VAL A 115 1.79 -10.74 10.23
C VAL A 115 0.29 -10.94 10.08
N VAL A 116 -0.16 -11.63 9.03
CA VAL A 116 -1.59 -11.91 8.80
C VAL A 116 -2.17 -12.63 10.01
N LYS A 117 -1.53 -13.70 10.50
CA LYS A 117 -1.99 -14.44 11.68
C LYS A 117 -2.12 -13.56 12.92
N TYR A 118 -1.13 -12.70 13.18
CA TYR A 118 -1.20 -11.75 14.28
C TYR A 118 -2.38 -10.79 14.12
N ILE A 119 -2.54 -10.19 12.94
CA ILE A 119 -3.61 -9.24 12.65
C ILE A 119 -4.98 -9.86 12.85
N ARG A 120 -5.22 -11.04 12.27
CA ARG A 120 -6.49 -11.79 12.42
C ARG A 120 -6.81 -12.11 13.88
N ALA A 121 -5.79 -12.35 14.72
CA ALA A 121 -5.98 -12.57 16.14
C ALA A 121 -6.40 -11.30 16.89
N VAL A 122 -5.84 -10.14 16.54
CA VAL A 122 -6.10 -8.87 17.25
C VAL A 122 -7.28 -8.07 16.71
N GLU A 123 -7.74 -8.30 15.47
CA GLU A 123 -8.96 -7.68 14.92
C GLU A 123 -10.16 -7.89 15.87
N LYS A 124 -10.29 -9.09 16.44
CA LYS A 124 -11.32 -9.41 17.44
C LYS A 124 -11.16 -8.68 18.76
N THR A 125 -9.91 -8.46 19.18
CA THR A 125 -9.60 -7.76 20.44
C THR A 125 -9.86 -6.26 20.32
N PHE A 126 -9.56 -5.67 19.17
CA PHE A 126 -9.74 -4.24 18.93
C PHE A 126 -11.11 -3.89 18.35
N ASP A 127 -11.95 -4.87 18.05
CA ASP A 127 -13.24 -4.71 17.36
C ASP A 127 -13.15 -3.82 16.11
N ARG A 128 -12.11 -4.06 15.30
CA ARG A 128 -11.88 -3.34 14.05
C ARG A 128 -11.23 -4.21 13.01
N GLU A 129 -11.58 -3.95 11.75
CA GLU A 129 -10.88 -4.52 10.60
C GLU A 129 -9.52 -3.84 10.41
N ILE A 130 -8.51 -4.63 10.09
CA ILE A 130 -7.17 -4.18 9.73
C ILE A 130 -6.77 -4.88 8.44
N ILE A 131 -6.51 -4.08 7.40
CA ILE A 131 -6.01 -4.55 6.10
C ILE A 131 -4.54 -4.93 6.25
N VAL A 132 -4.14 -6.08 5.69
CA VAL A 132 -2.74 -6.47 5.56
C VAL A 132 -2.36 -6.46 4.09
N GLU A 133 -1.38 -5.62 3.76
CA GLU A 133 -0.72 -5.59 2.47
C GLU A 133 0.61 -6.34 2.56
N GLY A 134 0.88 -7.19 1.58
CA GLY A 134 2.21 -7.74 1.32
C GLY A 134 2.76 -7.23 0.00
N GLU A 135 4.05 -7.42 -0.24
CA GLU A 135 4.74 -6.97 -1.46
C GLU A 135 5.55 -8.08 -2.11
N LEU A 136 5.48 -8.14 -3.44
CA LEU A 136 6.29 -9.03 -4.29
C LEU A 136 6.94 -8.28 -5.44
N GLY A 137 8.11 -8.75 -5.85
CA GLY A 137 8.95 -8.12 -6.85
C GLY A 137 10.02 -7.26 -6.19
N TYR A 138 10.95 -6.72 -6.97
CA TYR A 138 11.97 -5.82 -6.46
C TYR A 138 11.69 -4.40 -6.93
N LEU A 139 11.15 -3.58 -6.03
CA LEU A 139 10.84 -2.19 -6.34
C LEU A 139 12.12 -1.34 -6.20
N ARG A 140 12.67 -0.90 -7.33
CA ARG A 140 13.89 -0.07 -7.35
C ARG A 140 13.58 1.37 -6.91
N GLY A 141 14.57 2.03 -6.32
CA GLY A 141 14.51 3.46 -5.97
C GLY A 141 14.13 3.75 -4.51
N THR A 142 14.07 5.04 -4.19
CA THR A 142 13.63 5.60 -2.90
C THR A 142 12.72 6.80 -3.13
N SER A 143 11.92 7.21 -2.15
CA SER A 143 11.00 8.35 -2.28
C SER A 143 11.72 9.71 -2.39
N ALA A 144 12.38 9.94 -3.53
CA ALA A 144 13.22 11.08 -3.85
C ALA A 144 13.22 11.34 -5.38
N VAL A 145 13.80 12.47 -5.80
CA VAL A 145 14.03 12.75 -7.22
C VAL A 145 15.36 12.13 -7.63
N HIS A 146 15.35 11.25 -8.63
CA HIS A 146 16.53 10.54 -9.12
C HIS A 146 17.04 11.17 -10.42
N LYS A 147 18.37 11.24 -10.57
CA LYS A 147 19.04 11.77 -11.78
C LYS A 147 19.53 10.67 -12.73
N GLU A 148 19.54 9.43 -12.25
CA GLU A 148 20.00 8.26 -13.00
C GLU A 148 18.83 7.65 -13.77
N LYS A 149 19.14 7.00 -14.89
CA LYS A 149 18.13 6.24 -15.63
C LYS A 149 17.71 5.03 -14.82
N LEU A 150 16.42 4.78 -14.82
CA LEU A 150 15.85 3.60 -14.19
C LEU A 150 15.97 2.41 -15.16
N GLU A 151 16.77 1.42 -14.80
CA GLU A 151 16.79 0.13 -15.48
C GLU A 151 15.98 -0.86 -14.63
N ILE A 152 14.80 -1.25 -15.14
CA ILE A 152 13.98 -2.34 -14.59
C ILE A 152 14.17 -3.55 -15.49
N GLU A 153 14.60 -4.64 -14.88
CA GLU A 153 14.76 -5.92 -15.57
C GLU A 153 13.46 -6.72 -15.50
N GLU A 154 13.25 -7.63 -16.46
CA GLU A 154 12.10 -8.55 -16.45
C GLU A 154 12.03 -9.38 -15.15
N SER A 155 13.18 -9.69 -14.56
CA SER A 155 13.28 -10.38 -13.27
C SER A 155 12.84 -9.56 -12.07
N ASP A 156 12.75 -8.23 -12.20
CA ASP A 156 12.24 -7.35 -11.14
C ASP A 156 10.70 -7.38 -11.09
N LEU A 157 10.05 -7.75 -12.21
CA LEU A 157 8.59 -7.79 -12.32
C LEU A 157 8.00 -8.96 -11.53
N THR A 158 6.85 -8.73 -10.90
CA THR A 158 6.13 -9.77 -10.19
C THR A 158 5.66 -10.86 -11.17
N SER A 159 5.85 -12.13 -10.81
CA SER A 159 5.31 -13.27 -11.56
C SER A 159 3.83 -13.51 -11.21
N PRO A 160 2.93 -13.76 -12.18
CA PRO A 160 1.53 -14.12 -11.90
C PRO A 160 1.37 -15.38 -11.05
N GLU A 161 2.19 -16.40 -11.30
CA GLU A 161 2.18 -17.66 -10.56
C GLU A 161 2.61 -17.46 -9.11
N GLN A 162 3.68 -16.66 -8.92
CA GLN A 162 4.18 -16.32 -7.59
C GLN A 162 3.19 -15.44 -6.82
N ALA A 163 2.52 -14.49 -7.48
CA ALA A 163 1.47 -13.69 -6.87
C ALA A 163 0.32 -14.54 -6.35
N LEU A 164 -0.13 -15.52 -7.14
CA LEU A 164 -1.18 -16.45 -6.73
C LEU A 164 -0.75 -17.31 -5.53
N ASP A 165 0.42 -17.95 -5.60
CA ASP A 165 0.96 -18.76 -4.50
C ASP A 165 1.08 -17.94 -3.21
N PHE A 166 1.59 -16.71 -3.32
CA PHE A 166 1.76 -15.82 -2.17
C PHE A 166 0.42 -15.44 -1.53
N VAL A 167 -0.57 -15.06 -2.33
CA VAL A 167 -1.91 -14.72 -1.83
C VAL A 167 -2.55 -15.92 -1.12
N GLU A 168 -2.47 -17.11 -1.70
CA GLU A 168 -3.10 -18.31 -1.14
C GLU A 168 -2.41 -18.78 0.14
N ARG A 169 -1.08 -18.66 0.23
CA ARG A 169 -0.31 -19.12 1.40
C ARG A 169 -0.31 -18.10 2.54
N THR A 170 -0.39 -16.81 2.25
CA THR A 170 -0.32 -15.76 3.29
C THR A 170 -1.70 -15.29 3.75
N GLY A 171 -2.69 -15.22 2.86
CA GLY A 171 -4.01 -14.66 3.16
C GLY A 171 -4.01 -13.14 3.36
N VAL A 172 -3.09 -12.42 2.69
CA VAL A 172 -3.08 -10.96 2.63
C VAL A 172 -4.37 -10.42 2.01
N ASP A 173 -4.75 -9.20 2.42
CA ASP A 173 -5.93 -8.51 1.90
C ASP A 173 -5.59 -7.76 0.59
N SER A 174 -4.39 -7.21 0.52
CA SER A 174 -3.85 -6.52 -0.66
C SER A 174 -2.44 -7.00 -0.99
N LEU A 175 -2.06 -6.87 -2.26
CA LEU A 175 -0.74 -7.24 -2.78
C LEU A 175 -0.18 -6.10 -3.63
N ALA A 176 0.94 -5.53 -3.18
CA ALA A 176 1.76 -4.64 -3.97
C ALA A 176 2.55 -5.46 -5.00
N VAL A 177 2.47 -5.03 -6.26
CA VAL A 177 3.12 -5.70 -7.40
C VAL A 177 4.02 -4.72 -8.15
N VAL A 178 5.13 -5.26 -8.66
CA VAL A 178 6.06 -4.54 -9.51
C VAL A 178 5.76 -4.88 -10.96
N ILE A 179 5.35 -3.87 -11.71
CA ILE A 179 4.97 -3.97 -13.13
C ILE A 179 5.69 -2.91 -13.96
N GLY A 180 6.90 -2.52 -13.58
CA GLY A 180 7.67 -1.44 -14.24
C GLY A 180 7.62 -0.09 -13.52
N ASN A 181 7.01 -0.05 -12.33
CA ASN A 181 7.03 1.09 -11.41
C ASN A 181 8.29 1.08 -10.53
N ALA A 182 8.64 2.23 -9.96
CA ALA A 182 9.77 2.43 -9.05
C ALA A 182 9.46 3.49 -7.99
N HIS A 183 10.20 3.52 -6.89
CA HIS A 183 10.07 4.56 -5.87
C HIS A 183 10.82 5.84 -6.26
N GLY A 184 10.09 6.95 -6.23
CA GLY A 184 10.62 8.29 -6.46
C GLY A 184 10.01 8.95 -7.69
N VAL A 185 10.71 9.97 -8.20
CA VAL A 185 10.42 10.55 -9.51
C VAL A 185 11.67 10.38 -10.36
N PHE A 186 11.57 9.52 -11.37
CA PHE A 186 12.54 9.44 -12.45
C PHE A 186 12.15 10.40 -13.58
N ALA A 187 12.99 10.56 -14.61
CA ALA A 187 12.66 11.46 -15.71
C ALA A 187 11.30 11.08 -16.32
N ALA A 188 10.39 12.05 -16.42
CA ALA A 188 8.99 11.80 -16.77
C ALA A 188 8.87 11.01 -18.08
N GLY A 189 8.15 9.88 -18.04
CA GLY A 189 7.94 8.99 -19.19
C GLY A 189 8.95 7.85 -19.32
N GLU A 190 9.94 7.72 -18.43
CA GLU A 190 10.83 6.54 -18.41
C GLU A 190 10.21 5.34 -17.65
N GLU A 191 9.28 5.60 -16.74
CA GLU A 191 8.51 4.56 -16.05
C GLU A 191 7.39 4.04 -16.96
N LYS A 192 7.63 2.90 -17.62
CA LYS A 192 6.64 2.26 -18.48
C LYS A 192 6.01 1.09 -17.75
N LEU A 193 4.71 1.16 -17.52
CA LEU A 193 3.97 0.05 -16.93
C LEU A 193 3.79 -1.09 -17.93
N HIS A 194 4.15 -2.30 -17.51
CA HIS A 194 3.88 -3.57 -18.16
C HIS A 194 2.43 -3.98 -17.88
N LEU A 195 1.48 -3.31 -18.52
CA LEU A 195 0.04 -3.52 -18.30
C LEU A 195 -0.42 -4.94 -18.65
N ASP A 196 0.21 -5.59 -19.62
CA ASP A 196 -0.06 -7.00 -19.94
C ASP A 196 0.29 -7.90 -18.75
N ARG A 197 1.42 -7.66 -18.08
CA ARG A 197 1.80 -8.37 -16.85
C ARG A 197 0.79 -8.12 -15.73
N LEU A 198 0.32 -6.88 -15.56
CA LEU A 198 -0.73 -6.57 -14.58
C LEU A 198 -2.02 -7.37 -14.87
N ALA A 199 -2.41 -7.49 -16.14
CA ALA A 199 -3.59 -8.27 -16.55
C ALA A 199 -3.41 -9.76 -16.25
N GLU A 200 -2.23 -10.33 -16.54
CA GLU A 200 -1.88 -11.71 -16.19
C GLU A 200 -1.96 -11.96 -14.68
N ILE A 201 -1.39 -11.06 -13.87
CA ILE A 201 -1.46 -11.13 -12.41
C ILE A 201 -2.92 -11.07 -11.95
N LYS A 202 -3.70 -10.10 -12.43
CA LYS A 202 -5.12 -9.95 -12.05
C LYS A 202 -5.94 -11.18 -12.44
N GLN A 203 -5.66 -11.80 -13.59
CA GLN A 203 -6.30 -13.03 -14.01
C GLN A 203 -5.96 -14.20 -13.08
N ALA A 204 -4.69 -14.32 -12.67
CA ALA A 204 -4.24 -15.39 -11.77
C ALA A 204 -4.84 -15.25 -10.36
N VAL A 205 -4.75 -14.06 -9.75
CA VAL A 205 -5.20 -13.85 -8.37
C VAL A 205 -6.71 -13.64 -8.26
N GLY A 206 -7.37 -13.23 -9.34
CA GLY A 206 -8.81 -12.96 -9.38
C GLY A 206 -9.23 -11.94 -8.33
N ASP A 207 -10.32 -12.22 -7.62
CA ASP A 207 -10.84 -11.36 -6.54
C ASP A 207 -10.39 -11.79 -5.13
N LYS A 208 -9.37 -12.66 -5.04
CA LYS A 208 -8.82 -13.13 -3.76
C LYS A 208 -8.07 -12.03 -3.00
N VAL A 209 -7.58 -11.01 -3.72
CA VAL A 209 -6.75 -9.93 -3.19
C VAL A 209 -7.02 -8.63 -3.95
N PHE A 210 -6.77 -7.49 -3.30
CA PHE A 210 -6.73 -6.18 -3.96
C PHE A 210 -5.30 -5.87 -4.44
N LEU A 211 -5.13 -5.48 -5.70
CA LEU A 211 -3.81 -5.10 -6.23
C LEU A 211 -3.46 -3.67 -5.85
N VAL A 212 -2.18 -3.43 -5.56
CA VAL A 212 -1.64 -2.12 -5.16
C VAL A 212 -0.48 -1.75 -6.08
N LEU A 213 -0.47 -0.50 -6.53
CA LEU A 213 0.59 0.07 -7.36
C LEU A 213 1.38 1.09 -6.53
N HIS A 214 2.63 0.75 -6.22
CA HIS A 214 3.55 1.64 -5.51
C HIS A 214 4.26 2.57 -6.49
N GLY A 215 4.90 3.62 -6.00
CA GLY A 215 5.69 4.49 -6.86
C GLY A 215 4.85 5.27 -7.88
N GLY A 216 3.64 5.69 -7.53
CA GLY A 216 2.72 6.36 -8.47
C GLY A 216 3.18 7.72 -9.01
N SER A 217 4.26 8.30 -8.48
CA SER A 217 4.74 9.62 -8.88
C SER A 217 5.58 9.52 -10.14
N GLY A 218 5.25 10.29 -11.18
CA GLY A 218 5.99 10.28 -12.45
C GLY A 218 5.39 9.34 -13.51
N ILE A 219 4.55 8.39 -13.09
CA ILE A 219 3.75 7.55 -14.00
C ILE A 219 2.76 8.42 -14.78
N LEU A 220 2.63 8.14 -16.08
CA LEU A 220 1.66 8.81 -16.93
C LEU A 220 0.23 8.54 -16.45
N VAL A 221 -0.58 9.59 -16.38
CA VAL A 221 -2.01 9.51 -15.97
C VAL A 221 -2.78 8.47 -16.78
N GLU A 222 -2.47 8.32 -18.07
CA GLU A 222 -3.12 7.34 -18.94
C GLU A 222 -2.75 5.90 -18.59
N ASP A 223 -1.54 5.63 -18.10
CA ASP A 223 -1.14 4.30 -17.66
C ASP A 223 -1.75 3.97 -16.30
N VAL A 224 -1.83 4.95 -15.39
CA VAL A 224 -2.57 4.79 -14.12
C VAL A 224 -4.04 4.45 -14.39
N LYS A 225 -4.70 5.17 -15.33
CA LYS A 225 -6.09 4.88 -15.69
C LYS A 225 -6.30 3.49 -16.30
N LYS A 226 -5.34 2.98 -17.08
CA LYS A 226 -5.42 1.63 -17.65
C LYS A 226 -5.13 0.54 -16.63
N ALA A 227 -4.33 0.85 -15.60
CA ALA A 227 -4.04 -0.08 -14.52
C ALA A 227 -5.25 -0.30 -13.59
N ILE A 228 -6.14 0.70 -13.48
CA ILE A 228 -7.40 0.66 -12.72
C ILE A 228 -8.50 -0.08 -13.49
#